data_AF-A0A3R9PJT5-F1
#
_entry.id   AF-A0A3R9PJT5-F1
#
_cell.length_a   1.000
_cell.length_b   1.000
_cell.length_c   1.000
_cell.angle_alpha   90.00
_cell.angle_beta   90.00
_cell.angle_gamma   90.00
#
_symmetry.space_group_name_H-M   'P 1'
#
loop_
_entity.id
_entity.type
_entity.pdbx_description
1 polymer ?
#
loop_
_entity_poly.entity_id
_entity_poly.type
_entity_poly.pdbx_seq_one_letter_code
_entity_poly.pdbx_strand_id
1 'polypeptide(L)'
;MVQSKQVLNRGCFCMGKNVYSSDMKWAVVKAKIAGELTTKEIMEKYGIKNKSQIENWVRWYKKGEIYRFDQPIGKQYTYGHGPDDQPEDERKNRQIDHLKMENDILKKYMEIGKELKKK
;
A
#
# COMPACT_ATOMS: atom_id res chain seq x y z
N MET A 1 33.02 -11.08 51.01
CA MET A 1 33.24 -11.49 49.61
C MET A 1 32.15 -10.86 48.76
N VAL A 2 32.57 -10.19 47.69
CA VAL A 2 31.88 -9.12 46.96
C VAL A 2 30.60 -9.62 46.30
N GLN A 3 29.45 -9.01 46.60
CA GLN A 3 28.23 -9.19 45.81
C GLN A 3 28.39 -8.47 44.46
N SER A 4 28.30 -9.25 43.40
CA SER A 4 28.37 -8.81 42.00
C SER A 4 27.32 -7.75 41.69
N LYS A 5 27.73 -6.54 41.31
CA LYS A 5 26.85 -5.52 40.74
C LYS A 5 26.47 -5.94 39.32
N GLN A 6 25.21 -6.34 39.12
CA GLN A 6 24.62 -6.46 37.80
C GLN A 6 24.48 -5.06 37.18
N VAL A 7 25.06 -4.90 35.98
CA VAL A 7 24.93 -3.70 35.16
C VAL A 7 23.50 -3.65 34.62
N LEU A 8 22.71 -2.66 35.07
CA LEU A 8 21.38 -2.39 34.52
C LEU A 8 21.53 -1.77 33.12
N ASN A 9 21.32 -2.61 32.09
CA ASN A 9 21.10 -2.17 30.72
C ASN A 9 19.82 -1.31 30.68
N ARG A 10 19.97 0.00 30.57
CA ARG A 10 18.84 0.90 30.22
C ARG A 10 18.55 0.74 28.73
N GLY A 11 17.74 -0.26 28.38
CA GLY A 11 17.15 -0.37 27.06
C GLY A 11 16.27 0.86 26.77
N CYS A 12 16.49 1.49 25.62
CA CYS A 12 15.61 2.51 25.09
C CYS A 12 14.24 1.87 24.76
N PHE A 13 13.21 2.19 25.53
CA PHE A 13 11.85 1.72 25.27
C PHE A 13 11.26 2.53 24.12
N CYS A 14 11.40 2.05 22.88
CA CYS A 14 10.72 2.62 21.74
C CYS A 14 9.19 2.41 21.90
N MET A 15 8.43 3.50 21.99
CA MET A 15 6.96 3.50 22.07
C MET A 15 6.36 2.57 21.00
N GLY A 16 5.63 1.54 21.46
CA GLY A 16 4.94 0.59 20.58
C GLY A 16 4.02 1.31 19.60
N LYS A 17 4.18 1.04 18.30
CA LYS A 17 3.39 1.68 17.26
C LYS A 17 2.00 1.03 17.25
N ASN A 18 0.92 1.83 17.29
CA ASN A 18 -0.44 1.32 17.12
C ASN A 18 -0.60 0.72 15.72
N VAL A 19 -0.73 -0.61 15.64
CA VAL A 19 -1.01 -1.32 14.39
C VAL A 19 -2.52 -1.39 14.21
N TYR A 20 -3.00 -0.78 13.13
CA TYR A 20 -4.40 -0.84 12.71
C TYR A 20 -4.53 -1.88 11.60
N SER A 21 -5.51 -2.79 11.72
CA SER A 21 -5.81 -3.78 10.67
C SER A 21 -6.33 -3.10 9.40
N SER A 22 -6.12 -3.72 8.24
CA SER A 22 -6.61 -3.21 6.95
C SER A 22 -8.13 -2.98 6.99
N ASP A 23 -8.89 -3.89 7.61
CA ASP A 23 -10.34 -3.80 7.74
C ASP A 23 -10.81 -2.59 8.54
N MET A 24 -10.13 -2.28 9.64
CA MET A 24 -10.46 -1.11 10.47
C MET A 24 -10.23 0.17 9.68
N LYS A 25 -9.11 0.27 8.96
CA LYS A 25 -8.82 1.43 8.11
C LYS A 25 -9.90 1.62 7.04
N TRP A 26 -10.38 0.53 6.43
CA TRP A 26 -11.48 0.56 5.47
C TRP A 26 -12.80 1.04 6.07
N ALA A 27 -13.16 0.53 7.25
CA ALA A 27 -14.39 0.94 7.95
C ALA A 27 -14.38 2.45 8.26
N VAL A 28 -13.24 2.97 8.69
CA VAL A 28 -13.02 4.39 8.98
C VAL A 28 -13.15 5.26 7.73
N VAL A 29 -12.55 4.85 6.62
CA VAL A 29 -12.64 5.58 5.35
C VAL A 29 -14.08 5.59 4.82
N LYS A 30 -14.76 4.44 4.84
CA LYS A 30 -16.17 4.32 4.42
C LYS A 30 -17.07 5.25 5.23
N ALA A 31 -16.96 5.21 6.56
CA ALA A 31 -17.73 6.10 7.44
C ALA A 31 -17.46 7.58 7.16
N LYS A 32 -16.21 7.94 6.84
CA LYS A 32 -15.84 9.32 6.55
C LYS A 32 -16.34 9.80 5.18
N ILE A 33 -16.36 8.93 4.18
CA ILE A 33 -16.88 9.24 2.84
C ILE A 33 -18.41 9.29 2.84
N ALA A 34 -19.07 8.39 3.59
CA ALA A 34 -20.52 8.43 3.79
C ALA A 34 -20.99 9.72 4.47
N GLY A 35 -20.10 10.39 5.23
CA GLY A 35 -20.40 11.66 5.88
C GLY A 35 -21.29 11.53 7.12
N GLU A 36 -21.60 10.30 7.53
CA GLU A 36 -22.50 9.99 8.66
C GLU A 36 -21.87 10.33 10.02
N LEU A 37 -20.55 10.28 10.12
CA LEU A 37 -19.82 10.49 11.38
C LEU A 37 -18.78 11.59 11.25
N THR A 38 -18.71 12.45 12.26
CA THR A 38 -17.64 13.43 12.41
C THR A 38 -16.31 12.75 12.69
N THR A 39 -15.19 13.44 12.43
CA THR A 39 -13.86 12.87 12.70
C THR A 39 -13.68 12.50 14.18
N LYS A 40 -14.32 13.23 15.09
CA LYS A 40 -14.26 12.98 16.53
C LYS A 40 -14.99 11.69 16.92
N GLU A 41 -16.19 11.48 16.41
CA GLU A 41 -16.96 10.25 16.66
C GLU A 41 -16.27 9.02 16.07
N ILE A 42 -15.64 9.16 14.89
CA ILE A 42 -14.83 8.09 14.30
C ILE A 42 -13.62 7.77 15.19
N MET A 43 -12.95 8.78 15.75
CA MET A 43 -11.83 8.56 16.67
C MET A 43 -12.25 7.79 17.92
N GLU A 44 -13.39 8.14 18.50
CA GLU A 44 -13.94 7.49 19.70
C GLU A 44 -14.39 6.05 19.39
N LYS A 45 -15.17 5.86 18.32
CA LYS A 45 -15.71 4.55 17.91
C LYS A 45 -14.63 3.53 17.58
N TYR A 46 -13.56 3.95 16.91
CA TYR A 46 -12.48 3.06 16.47
C TYR A 46 -11.22 3.14 17.34
N GLY A 47 -11.23 3.91 18.44
CA GLY A 47 -10.08 4.06 19.34
C GLY A 47 -8.84 4.68 18.69
N ILE A 48 -9.02 5.56 17.70
CA ILE A 48 -7.91 6.19 16.96
C ILE A 48 -7.49 7.45 17.69
N LYS A 49 -6.22 7.49 18.13
CA LYS A 49 -5.68 8.64 18.88
C LYS A 49 -5.44 9.87 18.01
N ASN A 50 -5.12 9.67 16.72
CA ASN A 50 -4.61 10.74 15.84
C ASN A 50 -5.56 11.03 14.68
N LYS A 51 -6.12 12.24 14.62
CA LYS A 51 -6.98 12.69 13.50
C LYS A 51 -6.29 12.63 12.14
N SER A 52 -4.99 12.97 12.10
CA SER A 52 -4.22 13.00 10.85
C SER A 52 -4.04 11.61 10.23
N GLN A 53 -4.15 10.53 11.01
CA GLN A 53 -4.16 9.17 10.47
C GLN A 53 -5.41 8.94 9.62
N ILE A 54 -6.57 9.35 10.12
CA ILE A 54 -7.85 9.26 9.41
C ILE A 54 -7.80 10.07 8.10
N GLU A 55 -7.29 11.30 8.18
CA GLU A 55 -7.14 12.18 7.01
C GLU A 55 -6.21 11.57 5.94
N ASN A 56 -5.10 10.94 6.37
CA ASN A 56 -4.18 10.26 5.47
C ASN A 56 -4.82 9.02 4.81
N TRP A 57 -5.58 8.21 5.55
CA TRP A 57 -6.28 7.06 4.97
C TRP A 57 -7.31 7.49 3.93
N VAL A 58 -8.06 8.56 4.21
CA VAL A 58 -9.00 9.14 3.24
C VAL A 58 -8.27 9.70 2.01
N ARG A 59 -7.10 10.33 2.21
CA ARG A 59 -6.28 10.81 1.10
C ARG A 59 -5.79 9.65 0.21
N TRP A 60 -5.30 8.56 0.79
CA TRP A 60 -4.90 7.37 0.05
C TRP A 60 -6.06 6.79 -0.75
N TYR A 61 -7.23 6.68 -0.12
CA TYR A 61 -8.45 6.22 -0.80
C TYR A 61 -8.81 7.10 -2.00
N LYS A 62 -8.82 8.43 -1.83
CA LYS A 62 -9.10 9.38 -2.93
C LYS A 62 -8.07 9.31 -4.06
N LYS A 63 -6.83 8.93 -3.76
CA LYS A 63 -5.75 8.75 -4.75
C LYS A 63 -5.72 7.34 -5.37
N GLY A 64 -6.55 6.41 -4.91
CA GLY A 64 -6.49 5.00 -5.32
C GLY A 64 -5.27 4.23 -4.77
N GLU A 65 -4.56 4.77 -3.78
CA GLU A 65 -3.37 4.17 -3.16
C GLU A 65 -3.74 3.08 -2.13
N ILE A 66 -4.63 2.16 -2.48
CA ILE A 66 -5.18 1.14 -1.56
C ILE A 66 -4.12 0.17 -1.04
N TYR A 67 -3.07 -0.10 -1.83
CA TYR A 67 -1.95 -0.98 -1.47
C TYR A 67 -1.19 -0.51 -0.21
N ARG A 68 -1.35 0.75 0.21
CA ARG A 68 -0.73 1.28 1.43
C ARG A 68 -1.43 0.82 2.70
N PHE A 69 -2.65 0.29 2.61
CA PHE A 69 -3.40 -0.19 3.76
C PHE A 69 -2.78 -1.48 4.32
N ASP A 70 -2.18 -2.28 3.47
CA ASP A 70 -1.55 -3.57 3.81
C ASP A 70 -0.07 -3.45 4.22
N GLN A 71 0.50 -2.23 4.17
CA GLN A 71 1.90 -2.05 4.51
C GLN A 71 2.16 -2.23 6.01
N PRO A 72 3.16 -3.06 6.39
CA PRO A 72 3.57 -3.18 7.77
C PRO A 72 4.22 -1.89 8.27
N ILE A 73 3.87 -1.50 9.48
CA ILE A 73 4.34 -0.27 10.09
C ILE A 73 5.85 -0.35 10.34
N GLY A 74 6.60 0.63 9.81
CA GLY A 74 8.04 0.77 10.06
C GLY A 74 8.96 0.32 8.93
N LYS A 75 8.43 -0.12 7.79
CA LYS A 75 9.23 -0.15 6.55
C LYS A 75 9.35 1.28 6.03
N GLN A 76 10.58 1.80 6.01
CA GLN A 76 10.88 3.09 5.42
C GLN A 76 10.64 3.02 3.92
N TYR A 77 9.93 3.99 3.36
CA TYR A 77 9.76 4.13 1.91
C TYR A 77 11.12 4.45 1.29
N THR A 78 11.78 3.46 0.71
CA THR A 78 12.87 3.72 -0.25
C THR A 78 12.23 3.98 -1.61
N TYR A 79 12.36 5.22 -2.09
CA TYR A 79 11.95 5.61 -3.43
C TYR A 79 12.64 4.65 -4.43
N GLY A 80 11.87 3.90 -5.22
CA GLY A 80 12.40 2.88 -6.15
C GLY A 80 12.25 1.41 -5.72
N HIS A 81 11.80 1.13 -4.49
CA HIS A 81 11.42 -0.24 -4.09
C HIS A 81 9.89 -0.40 -4.09
N GLY A 82 9.35 -0.84 -5.24
CA GLY A 82 8.02 -1.47 -5.33
C GLY A 82 8.07 -2.90 -4.79
N PRO A 83 6.99 -3.70 -4.93
CA PRO A 83 6.95 -5.09 -4.47
C PRO A 83 7.88 -5.95 -5.33
N ASP A 84 9.17 -5.92 -4.99
CA ASP A 84 10.23 -6.73 -5.59
C ASP A 84 10.28 -8.14 -4.96
N ASP A 85 9.36 -8.44 -4.04
CA ASP A 85 9.17 -9.76 -3.43
C ASP A 85 8.32 -10.71 -4.31
N GLN A 86 8.02 -10.35 -5.56
CA GLN A 86 7.52 -11.33 -6.52
C GLN A 86 8.69 -12.17 -7.02
N PRO A 87 8.59 -13.51 -7.07
CA PRO A 87 9.64 -14.33 -7.67
C PRO A 87 9.93 -13.82 -9.08
N GLU A 88 11.20 -13.77 -9.47
CA GLU A 88 11.62 -13.14 -10.74
C GLU A 88 10.81 -13.63 -11.95
N ASP A 89 10.40 -14.89 -11.90
CA ASP A 89 9.64 -15.57 -12.94
C ASP A 89 8.25 -14.96 -13.14
N GLU A 90 7.59 -14.52 -12.06
CA GLU A 90 6.26 -13.92 -12.14
C GLU A 90 6.33 -12.50 -12.74
N ARG A 91 7.39 -11.74 -12.41
CA ARG A 91 7.68 -10.44 -13.03
C ARG A 91 8.01 -10.59 -14.52
N LYS A 92 8.85 -11.57 -14.87
CA LYS A 92 9.20 -11.89 -16.26
C LYS A 92 7.96 -12.31 -17.06
N ASN A 93 7.08 -13.14 -16.49
CA ASN A 93 5.86 -13.57 -17.15
C ASN A 93 4.91 -12.41 -17.45
N ARG A 94 4.72 -11.49 -16.49
CA ARG A 94 3.88 -10.30 -16.72
C ARG A 94 4.43 -9.38 -17.81
N GLN A 95 5.75 -9.21 -17.86
CA GLN A 95 6.41 -8.46 -18.94
C GLN A 95 6.26 -9.17 -20.29
N ILE A 96 6.42 -10.49 -20.32
CA ILE A 96 6.23 -11.31 -21.53
C ILE A 96 4.79 -11.20 -22.03
N ASP A 97 3.80 -11.27 -21.15
CA ASP A 97 2.38 -11.19 -21.52
C ASP A 97 2.01 -9.80 -22.05
N HIS A 98 2.54 -8.74 -21.43
CA HIS A 98 2.42 -7.38 -21.94
C HIS A 98 3.02 -7.23 -23.35
N LEU A 99 4.25 -7.68 -23.54
CA LEU A 99 4.94 -7.63 -24.84
C LEU A 99 4.24 -8.46 -25.92
N LYS A 100 3.59 -9.58 -25.55
CA LYS A 100 2.79 -10.38 -26.48
C LYS A 100 1.56 -9.60 -26.96
N MET A 101 0.84 -8.96 -26.03
CA MET A 101 -0.33 -8.14 -26.39
C MET A 101 0.05 -6.97 -27.31
N GLU A 102 1.16 -6.27 -27.03
CA GLU A 102 1.66 -5.19 -27.90
C GLU A 102 1.96 -5.71 -29.31
N ASN A 103 2.65 -6.85 -29.42
CA ASN A 103 2.96 -7.46 -30.72
C ASN A 103 1.70 -7.88 -31.48
N ASP A 104 0.67 -8.38 -30.80
CA ASP A 104 -0.58 -8.77 -31.44
C ASP A 104 -1.38 -7.57 -31.95
N ILE A 105 -1.38 -6.46 -31.21
CA ILE A 105 -1.96 -5.19 -31.68
C ILE A 105 -1.20 -4.68 -32.91
N LEU A 106 0.14 -4.70 -32.87
CA LEU A 106 0.98 -4.27 -33.98
C LEU A 106 0.78 -5.14 -35.23
N LYS A 107 0.66 -6.46 -35.08
CA LYS A 107 0.36 -7.38 -36.19
C LYS A 107 -0.98 -7.06 -36.84
N LYS A 108 -2.03 -6.86 -36.05
CA LYS A 108 -3.36 -6.46 -36.56
C LYS A 108 -3.30 -5.14 -37.31
N TYR A 109 -2.57 -4.15 -36.79
CA TYR A 109 -2.39 -2.87 -37.45
C TYR A 109 -1.68 -3.01 -38.81
N MET A 110 -0.62 -3.82 -38.86
CA MET A 110 0.11 -4.12 -40.09
C MET A 110 -0.75 -4.86 -41.13
N GLU A 111 -1.65 -5.74 -40.68
CA GLU A 111 -2.56 -6.47 -41.54
C GLU A 111 -3.62 -5.55 -42.17
N ILE A 112 -4.27 -4.71 -41.37
CA ILE A 112 -5.20 -3.68 -41.86
C ILE A 112 -4.50 -2.73 -42.86
N GLY A 113 -3.27 -2.32 -42.56
CA GLY A 113 -2.47 -1.49 -43.47
C GLY A 113 -2.14 -2.16 -44.80
N LYS A 114 -2.00 -3.50 -44.84
CA LYS A 114 -1.81 -4.26 -46.09
C LYS A 114 -3.12 -4.42 -46.86
N GLU A 115 -4.24 -4.59 -46.18
CA GLU A 115 -5.57 -4.66 -46.81
C GLU A 115 -5.96 -3.33 -47.47
N LEU A 116 -5.68 -2.21 -46.82
CA LEU A 116 -5.93 -0.87 -47.37
C LEU A 116 -5.05 -0.55 -48.58
N LYS A 117 -3.84 -1.12 -48.67
CA LYS A 117 -2.93 -0.95 -49.83
C LYS A 117 -3.28 -1.85 -51.02
N LYS A 118 -4.16 -2.83 -50.84
CA LYS A 118 -4.62 -3.75 -51.92
C LYS A 118 -5.90 -3.28 -52.61
N LYS A 119 -6.54 -2.21 -52.13
CA LYS A 119 -7.58 -1.45 -52.85
C LYS A 119 -6.94 -0.31 -53.62
#